data_AF-A2DG01-F1
#
_entry.id   AF-A2DG01-F1
#
_cell.length_a   1.000
_cell.length_b   1.000
_cell.length_c   1.000
_cell.angle_alpha   90.00
_cell.angle_beta   90.00
_cell.angle_gamma   90.00
#
_symmetry.space_group_name_H-M   'P 1'
#
loop_
_entity.id
_entity.type
_entity.pdbx_description
1 polymer ?
#
loop_
_entity_poly.entity_id
_entity_poly.type
_entity_poly.pdbx_seq_one_letter_code
_entity_poly.pdbx_strand_id
1 'polypeptide(L)'
;MSEFVNQWVRCNSCFRNFDSDGGMLTSCGHFFCNRPECRLNCKVNEKITCPICKSTCSCISLSQTLPDDVLQYFEDPEFLLSKTLDVIRFQNQQKDLSRAHFEQQEQKIRELQEVIDDIRSENQKLKNEITKIKIPESRIENEPVMIKENIAKQITTSKRRAKNQDQFTIQTESQVVAPSVQANNTKTITTTQRSFQPSKLFTPTLASRLQGLTGKKLYDNLGTDNNQ
;
A
#
# COMPACT_ATOMS: atom_id res chain seq x y z
N MET A 1 -46.83 0.10 -31.08
CA MET A 1 -45.69 -0.42 -31.86
C MET A 1 -45.19 0.69 -32.76
N SER A 2 -43.88 0.88 -32.85
CA SER A 2 -43.24 2.02 -33.52
C SER A 2 -43.42 1.97 -35.04
N GLU A 3 -43.31 3.12 -35.70
CA GLU A 3 -43.33 3.23 -37.17
C GLU A 3 -42.25 2.36 -37.83
N PHE A 4 -41.10 2.22 -37.17
CA PHE A 4 -39.99 1.34 -37.58
C PHE A 4 -40.45 -0.12 -37.80
N VAL A 5 -41.21 -0.70 -36.86
CA VAL A 5 -41.68 -2.09 -36.94
C VAL A 5 -42.55 -2.31 -38.17
N ASN A 6 -43.40 -1.34 -38.52
CA ASN A 6 -44.31 -1.44 -39.66
C ASN A 6 -43.59 -1.40 -41.02
N GLN A 7 -42.34 -0.95 -41.07
CA GLN A 7 -41.57 -0.90 -42.33
C GLN A 7 -41.11 -2.28 -42.78
N TRP A 8 -40.72 -3.16 -41.85
CA TRP A 8 -40.10 -4.45 -42.18
C TRP A 8 -40.88 -5.67 -41.68
N VAL A 9 -41.71 -5.55 -40.65
CA VAL A 9 -42.51 -6.68 -40.15
C VAL A 9 -43.74 -6.90 -41.03
N ARG A 10 -43.80 -8.08 -41.65
CA ARG A 10 -44.91 -8.53 -42.49
C ARG A 10 -45.36 -9.91 -42.08
N CYS A 11 -46.65 -10.19 -42.22
CA CYS A 11 -47.14 -11.55 -42.06
C CYS A 11 -46.43 -12.49 -43.05
N ASN A 12 -45.82 -13.57 -42.57
CA ASN A 12 -45.11 -14.53 -43.42
C ASN A 12 -46.05 -15.41 -44.27
N SER A 13 -47.36 -15.31 -44.08
CA SER A 13 -48.37 -15.99 -44.91
C SER A 13 -48.92 -15.09 -46.02
N CYS A 14 -49.39 -13.87 -45.69
CA CYS A 14 -50.02 -12.97 -46.66
C CYS A 14 -49.21 -11.73 -47.07
N PHE A 15 -48.01 -11.52 -46.50
CA PHE A 15 -47.08 -10.41 -46.77
C PHE A 15 -47.61 -8.98 -46.56
N ARG A 16 -48.83 -8.84 -46.07
CA ARG A 16 -49.41 -7.55 -45.69
C ARG A 16 -48.79 -7.03 -44.39
N ASN A 17 -48.93 -5.73 -44.19
CA ASN A 17 -48.42 -5.03 -43.03
C ASN A 17 -49.01 -5.56 -41.73
N PHE A 18 -48.24 -5.35 -40.67
CA PHE A 18 -48.66 -5.49 -39.30
C PHE A 18 -49.78 -4.48 -39.00
N ASP A 19 -50.97 -4.95 -38.65
CA ASP A 19 -52.08 -4.11 -38.23
C ASP A 19 -52.00 -3.89 -36.71
N SER A 20 -52.66 -2.85 -36.18
CA SER A 20 -52.64 -2.50 -34.74
C SER A 20 -53.13 -3.62 -33.82
N ASP A 21 -53.89 -4.58 -34.37
CA ASP A 21 -54.53 -5.66 -33.63
C ASP A 21 -53.54 -6.77 -33.25
N GLY A 22 -52.29 -6.69 -33.70
CA GLY A 22 -51.26 -7.66 -33.36
C GLY A 22 -51.22 -8.89 -34.26
N GLY A 23 -50.66 -9.97 -33.72
CA GLY A 23 -50.60 -11.26 -34.39
C GLY A 23 -49.91 -12.32 -33.54
N MET A 24 -49.54 -13.44 -34.14
CA MET A 24 -48.86 -14.54 -33.46
C MET A 24 -47.43 -14.67 -33.98
N LEU A 25 -46.45 -14.73 -33.08
CA LEU A 25 -45.07 -15.05 -33.41
C LEU A 25 -44.76 -16.47 -32.93
N THR A 26 -44.21 -17.29 -33.81
CA THR A 26 -43.76 -18.64 -33.48
C THR A 26 -42.32 -18.65 -32.97
N SER A 27 -41.95 -19.64 -32.14
CA SER A 27 -40.56 -19.80 -31.66
C SER A 27 -39.55 -20.12 -32.78
N CYS A 28 -40.03 -20.44 -33.99
CA CYS A 28 -39.21 -20.58 -35.19
C CYS A 28 -39.07 -19.28 -36.00
N GLY A 29 -39.60 -18.16 -35.51
CA GLY A 29 -39.43 -16.82 -36.10
C GLY A 29 -40.48 -16.41 -37.14
N HIS A 30 -41.48 -17.24 -37.44
CA HIS A 30 -42.55 -16.87 -38.38
C HIS A 30 -43.68 -16.11 -37.67
N PHE A 31 -44.06 -14.98 -38.24
CA PHE A 31 -45.11 -14.09 -37.80
C PHE A 31 -46.40 -14.22 -38.63
N PHE A 32 -47.55 -14.22 -37.97
CA PHE A 32 -48.88 -14.38 -38.55
C PHE A 32 -49.81 -13.27 -38.08
N CYS A 33 -50.40 -12.53 -39.02
CA CYS A 33 -51.39 -11.50 -38.68
C CYS A 33 -52.72 -12.11 -38.19
N ASN A 34 -53.54 -11.30 -37.53
CA ASN A 34 -54.83 -11.71 -37.01
C ASN A 34 -55.94 -11.88 -38.06
N ARG A 35 -55.64 -11.72 -39.35
CA ARG A 35 -56.63 -11.93 -40.41
C ARG A 35 -57.07 -13.40 -40.46
N PRO A 36 -58.36 -13.70 -40.74
CA PRO A 36 -58.91 -15.05 -40.65
C PRO A 36 -58.13 -16.11 -41.44
N GLU A 37 -57.60 -15.75 -42.60
CA GLU A 37 -56.83 -16.63 -43.49
C GLU A 37 -55.40 -16.94 -43.00
N CYS A 38 -54.88 -16.16 -42.05
CA CYS A 38 -53.52 -16.31 -41.52
C CYS A 38 -53.49 -16.74 -40.05
N ARG A 39 -54.62 -16.64 -39.35
CA ARG A 39 -54.69 -16.80 -37.90
C ARG A 39 -54.29 -18.22 -37.50
N LEU A 40 -53.26 -18.30 -36.65
CA LEU A 40 -52.90 -19.56 -36.01
C LEU A 40 -53.82 -19.83 -34.82
N ASN A 41 -54.36 -21.04 -34.74
CA ASN A 41 -54.96 -21.54 -33.51
C ASN A 41 -53.85 -22.08 -32.62
N CYS A 42 -53.33 -21.22 -31.75
CA CYS A 42 -52.24 -21.59 -30.87
C CYS A 42 -52.49 -21.01 -29.48
N LYS A 43 -52.61 -21.89 -28.49
CA LYS A 43 -52.72 -21.52 -27.09
C LYS A 43 -51.33 -21.39 -26.49
N VAL A 44 -51.23 -20.54 -25.46
CA VAL A 44 -49.99 -20.40 -24.68
C VAL A 44 -49.57 -21.78 -24.16
N ASN A 45 -48.30 -22.16 -24.39
CA ASN A 45 -47.69 -23.45 -24.05
C ASN A 45 -48.11 -24.66 -24.91
N GLU A 46 -48.90 -24.48 -25.96
CA GLU A 46 -49.22 -25.54 -26.92
C GLU A 46 -48.18 -25.60 -28.04
N LYS A 47 -47.78 -26.82 -28.43
CA LYS A 47 -46.90 -27.03 -29.58
C LYS A 47 -47.76 -27.10 -30.84
N ILE A 48 -47.47 -26.23 -31.80
CA ILE A 48 -48.08 -26.22 -33.12
C ILE A 48 -47.07 -26.61 -34.18
N THR A 49 -47.55 -27.09 -35.33
CA THR A 49 -46.70 -27.24 -36.52
C THR A 49 -46.75 -25.94 -37.31
N CYS A 50 -45.60 -25.30 -37.51
CA CYS A 50 -45.54 -24.05 -38.28
C CYS A 50 -46.00 -24.28 -39.73
N PRO A 51 -46.95 -23.50 -40.26
CA PRO A 51 -47.42 -23.68 -41.63
C PRO A 51 -46.36 -23.31 -42.67
N ILE A 52 -45.33 -22.53 -42.32
CA ILE A 52 -44.24 -22.11 -43.22
C ILE A 52 -43.12 -23.15 -43.24
N CYS A 53 -42.41 -23.36 -42.13
CA CYS A 53 -41.24 -24.25 -42.09
C CYS A 53 -41.55 -25.69 -41.66
N LYS A 54 -42.79 -26.01 -41.28
CA LYS A 54 -43.24 -27.33 -40.82
C LYS A 54 -42.57 -27.84 -39.53
N SER A 55 -41.79 -27.00 -38.84
CA SER A 55 -41.23 -27.34 -37.54
C SER A 55 -42.28 -27.28 -36.44
N THR A 56 -42.13 -28.14 -35.43
CA THR A 56 -42.90 -28.06 -34.19
C THR A 56 -42.39 -26.91 -33.34
N CYS A 57 -43.22 -25.89 -33.10
CA CYS A 57 -42.87 -24.66 -32.38
C CYS A 57 -43.96 -24.26 -31.40
N SER A 58 -43.62 -23.48 -30.38
CA SER A 58 -44.62 -22.73 -29.60
C SER A 58 -44.93 -21.41 -30.31
N CYS A 59 -45.96 -20.72 -29.84
CA CYS A 59 -46.26 -19.37 -30.26
C CYS A 59 -46.48 -18.45 -29.06
N ILE A 60 -46.34 -17.16 -29.31
CA ILE A 60 -46.73 -16.09 -28.41
C ILE A 60 -47.63 -15.10 -29.17
N SER A 61 -48.50 -14.43 -28.43
CA SER A 61 -49.27 -13.31 -28.97
C SER A 61 -48.39 -12.05 -28.97
N LEU A 62 -48.24 -11.41 -30.12
CA LEU A 62 -47.75 -10.04 -30.24
C LEU A 62 -48.90 -9.07 -29.95
N SER A 63 -49.38 -9.04 -28.70
CA SER A 63 -50.26 -7.99 -28.19
C SER A 63 -49.44 -6.86 -27.55
N GLN A 64 -50.09 -5.80 -27.03
CA GLN A 64 -49.43 -4.58 -26.54
C GLN A 64 -48.35 -4.79 -25.47
N THR A 65 -48.31 -5.96 -24.82
CA THR A 65 -47.33 -6.30 -23.79
C THR A 65 -46.56 -7.55 -24.19
N LEU A 66 -45.44 -7.34 -24.88
CA LEU A 66 -44.48 -8.39 -25.18
C LEU A 66 -43.51 -8.57 -24.01
N PRO A 67 -43.02 -9.81 -23.76
CA PRO A 67 -41.87 -10.00 -22.90
C PRO A 67 -40.68 -9.19 -23.42
N ASP A 68 -39.91 -8.57 -22.51
CA ASP A 68 -38.76 -7.72 -22.86
C ASP A 68 -37.75 -8.45 -23.75
N ASP A 69 -37.49 -9.73 -23.45
CA ASP A 69 -36.58 -10.60 -24.23
C ASP A 69 -37.01 -10.78 -25.69
N VAL A 70 -38.31 -10.58 -25.98
CA VAL A 70 -38.84 -10.64 -27.34
C VAL A 70 -38.94 -9.24 -27.94
N LEU A 71 -39.24 -8.24 -27.13
CA LEU A 71 -39.38 -6.85 -27.57
C LEU A 71 -38.10 -6.32 -28.22
N GLN A 72 -36.93 -6.70 -27.70
CA GLN A 72 -35.63 -6.32 -28.27
C GLN A 72 -35.47 -6.70 -29.76
N TYR A 73 -36.14 -7.75 -30.25
CA TYR A 73 -36.06 -8.13 -31.67
C TYR A 73 -36.87 -7.19 -32.59
N PHE A 74 -37.72 -6.35 -32.01
CA PHE A 74 -38.52 -5.35 -32.71
C PHE A 74 -37.98 -3.92 -32.53
N GLU A 75 -36.90 -3.76 -31.77
CA GLU A 75 -36.21 -2.48 -31.64
C GLU A 75 -35.34 -2.19 -32.86
N ASP A 76 -35.05 -0.91 -33.09
CA ASP A 76 -34.15 -0.46 -34.15
C ASP A 76 -32.72 -0.94 -33.87
N PRO A 77 -32.08 -1.71 -34.79
CA PRO A 77 -30.72 -2.18 -34.59
C PRO A 77 -29.70 -1.04 -34.43
N GLU A 78 -29.91 0.11 -35.07
CA GLU A 78 -29.01 1.27 -34.91
C GLU A 78 -29.10 1.84 -33.51
N PHE A 79 -30.32 1.90 -32.96
CA PHE A 79 -30.56 2.32 -31.58
C PHE A 79 -29.94 1.35 -30.57
N LEU A 80 -30.12 0.04 -30.75
CA LEU A 80 -29.52 -1.00 -29.90
C LEU A 80 -27.98 -0.93 -29.93
N LEU A 81 -27.40 -0.70 -31.10
CA LEU A 81 -25.96 -0.55 -31.25
C LEU A 81 -25.46 0.70 -30.53
N SER A 82 -26.12 1.85 -30.73
CA SER A 82 -25.76 3.10 -30.06
C SER A 82 -25.78 2.95 -28.53
N LYS A 83 -26.86 2.37 -27.98
CA LYS A 83 -27.00 2.10 -26.55
C LYS A 83 -25.88 1.20 -26.03
N THR A 84 -25.52 0.18 -26.80
CA THR A 84 -24.42 -0.73 -26.45
C THR A 84 -23.07 -0.01 -26.44
N LEU A 85 -22.82 0.87 -27.41
CA LEU A 85 -21.60 1.69 -27.46
C LEU A 85 -21.50 2.65 -26.26
N ASP A 86 -22.62 3.23 -25.84
CA ASP A 86 -22.67 4.08 -24.65
C ASP A 86 -22.34 3.31 -23.38
N VAL A 87 -22.89 2.09 -23.23
CA VAL A 87 -22.55 1.19 -22.12
C VAL A 87 -21.06 0.86 -22.12
N ILE A 88 -20.48 0.53 -23.28
CA ILE A 88 -19.04 0.24 -23.41
C ILE A 88 -18.21 1.47 -23.01
N ARG A 89 -18.58 2.67 -23.47
CA ARG A 89 -17.89 3.91 -23.14
C ARG A 89 -17.89 4.16 -21.64
N PHE A 90 -19.05 4.04 -21.01
CA PHE A 90 -19.18 4.16 -19.56
C PHE A 90 -18.29 3.16 -18.83
N GLN A 91 -18.35 1.88 -19.21
CA GLN A 91 -17.53 0.84 -18.57
C GLN A 91 -16.02 1.11 -18.72
N ASN A 92 -15.57 1.58 -19.88
CA ASN A 92 -14.17 1.93 -20.09
C ASN A 92 -13.76 3.12 -19.22
N GLN A 93 -14.59 4.16 -19.13
CA GLN A 93 -14.34 5.29 -18.24
C GLN A 93 -14.20 4.84 -16.77
N GLN A 94 -15.07 3.94 -16.30
CA GLN A 94 -14.95 3.40 -14.94
C GLN A 94 -13.67 2.59 -14.72
N LYS A 95 -13.24 1.80 -15.72
CA LYS A 95 -11.97 1.06 -15.67
C LYS A 95 -10.78 2.00 -15.59
N ASP A 96 -10.80 3.10 -16.35
CA ASP A 96 -9.72 4.09 -16.36
C ASP A 96 -9.61 4.82 -15.02
N LEU A 97 -10.75 5.22 -14.43
CA LEU A 97 -10.79 5.79 -13.08
C LEU A 97 -10.23 4.83 -12.03
N SER A 98 -10.65 3.56 -12.09
CA SER A 98 -10.17 2.53 -11.18
C SER A 98 -8.65 2.30 -11.32
N ARG A 99 -8.15 2.23 -12.56
CA ARG A 99 -6.72 2.11 -12.87
C ARG A 99 -5.95 3.28 -12.26
N ALA A 100 -6.36 4.51 -12.53
CA ALA A 100 -5.69 5.70 -12.02
C ALA A 100 -5.63 5.73 -10.49
N HIS A 101 -6.72 5.33 -9.82
CA HIS A 101 -6.73 5.20 -8.37
C HIS A 101 -5.70 4.17 -7.88
N PHE A 102 -5.66 2.97 -8.47
CA PHE A 102 -4.72 1.94 -8.05
C PHE A 102 -3.26 2.32 -8.34
N GLU A 103 -2.97 2.94 -9.47
CA GLU A 103 -1.63 3.45 -9.79
C GLU A 103 -1.17 4.49 -8.75
N GLN A 104 -2.07 5.37 -8.32
CA GLN A 104 -1.79 6.34 -7.25
C GLN A 104 -1.52 5.65 -5.91
N GLN A 105 -2.32 4.64 -5.54
CA GLN A 105 -2.08 3.90 -4.30
C GLN A 105 -0.76 3.14 -4.34
N GLU A 106 -0.42 2.54 -5.47
CA GLU A 106 0.85 1.83 -5.66
C GLU A 106 2.04 2.77 -5.50
N GLN A 107 1.95 3.98 -6.08
CA GLN A 107 2.97 5.01 -5.90
C GLN A 107 3.13 5.42 -4.43
N LYS A 108 2.02 5.63 -3.72
CA LYS A 108 2.04 5.96 -2.30
C LYS A 108 2.65 4.84 -1.44
N ILE A 109 2.38 3.58 -1.79
CA ILE A 109 2.99 2.42 -1.12
C ILE A 109 4.50 2.42 -1.33
N ARG A 110 4.98 2.68 -2.55
CA ARG A 110 6.42 2.79 -2.84
C ARG A 110 7.09 3.90 -2.00
N GLU A 111 6.49 5.08 -1.95
CA GLU A 111 7.01 6.19 -1.16
C GLU A 111 7.07 5.86 0.34
N LEU A 112 6.05 5.19 0.88
CA LEU A 112 6.05 4.75 2.27
C LEU A 112 7.11 3.67 2.53
N GLN A 113 7.37 2.78 1.58
CA GLN A 113 8.42 1.76 1.68
C GLN A 113 9.81 2.41 1.77
N GLU A 114 10.09 3.42 0.95
CA GLU A 114 11.35 4.17 1.00
C GLU A 114 11.55 4.82 2.38
N VAL A 115 10.52 5.47 2.91
CA VAL A 115 10.57 6.09 4.26
C VAL A 115 10.80 5.04 5.35
N ILE A 116 10.17 3.86 5.25
CA ILE A 116 10.36 2.77 6.21
C ILE A 116 11.81 2.26 6.17
N ASP A 117 12.39 2.13 4.98
CA ASP A 117 13.76 1.64 4.82
C ASP A 117 14.78 2.65 5.36
N ASP A 118 14.55 3.94 5.12
CA ASP A 118 15.36 5.03 5.71
C ASP A 118 15.31 5.01 7.24
N ILE A 119 14.09 4.93 7.82
CA ILE A 119 13.90 4.85 9.27
C ILE A 119 14.54 3.58 9.84
N ARG A 120 14.46 2.45 9.13
CA ARG A 120 15.09 1.19 9.57
C ARG A 120 16.61 1.32 9.59
N SER A 121 17.19 1.95 8.56
CA SER A 121 18.63 2.23 8.46
C SER A 121 19.11 3.15 9.59
N GLU A 122 18.40 4.25 9.85
CA GLU A 122 18.73 5.18 10.93
C GLU A 122 18.61 4.51 12.31
N ASN A 123 17.54 3.76 12.56
CA ASN A 123 17.39 3.01 13.81
C ASN A 123 18.52 1.99 14.01
N GLN A 124 19.00 1.35 12.95
CA GLN A 124 20.13 0.43 13.04
C GLN A 124 21.44 1.17 13.40
N LYS A 125 21.68 2.35 12.83
CA LYS A 125 22.82 3.21 13.19
C LYS A 125 22.77 3.63 14.66
N LEU A 126 21.61 4.14 15.11
CA LEU A 126 21.41 4.55 16.49
C LEU A 126 21.58 3.39 17.47
N LYS A 127 21.05 2.20 17.16
CA LYS A 127 21.27 0.98 17.97
C LYS A 127 22.76 0.66 18.10
N ASN A 128 23.52 0.74 17.00
CA ASN A 128 24.96 0.49 17.01
C ASN A 128 25.71 1.53 17.86
N GLU A 129 25.32 2.81 17.80
CA GLU A 129 25.91 3.87 18.62
C GLU A 129 25.61 3.67 20.11
N ILE A 130 24.37 3.32 20.47
CA ILE A 130 24.00 2.99 21.85
C ILE A 130 24.85 1.83 22.38
N THR A 131 25.07 0.78 21.59
CA THR A 131 25.94 -0.34 21.99
C THR A 131 27.38 0.12 22.21
N LYS A 132 27.91 0.99 21.35
CA LYS A 132 29.26 1.56 21.49
C LYS A 132 29.41 2.43 22.74
N ILE A 133 28.36 3.06 23.24
CA ILE A 133 28.39 3.90 24.45
C ILE A 133 28.21 3.05 25.72
N LYS A 134 27.32 2.07 25.70
CA LYS A 134 27.08 1.16 26.85
C LYS A 134 28.32 0.37 27.27
N ILE A 135 29.18 -0.02 26.31
CA ILE A 135 30.39 -0.79 26.61
C ILE A 135 31.39 0.03 27.45
N PRO A 136 31.78 1.26 27.07
CA PRO A 136 32.53 2.18 27.92
C PRO A 136 31.84 2.51 29.23
N GLU A 137 30.53 2.76 29.24
CA GLU A 137 29.79 3.11 30.45
C GLU A 137 29.89 2.00 31.51
N SER A 138 29.64 0.75 31.11
CA SER A 138 29.83 -0.40 32.01
C SER A 138 31.28 -0.59 32.46
N ARG A 139 32.28 -0.21 31.66
CA ARG A 139 33.68 -0.24 32.08
C ARG A 139 33.98 0.83 33.13
N ILE A 140 33.51 2.05 32.91
CA ILE A 140 33.70 3.19 33.82
C ILE A 140 32.97 2.95 35.15
N GLU A 141 31.77 2.37 35.14
CA GLU A 141 31.04 2.01 36.36
C GLU A 141 31.76 0.94 37.20
N ASN A 142 32.42 -0.02 36.54
CA ASN A 142 33.13 -1.11 37.21
C ASN A 142 34.57 -0.73 37.67
N GLU A 143 35.16 0.30 37.07
CA GLU A 143 36.51 0.79 37.40
C GLU A 143 36.70 1.19 38.88
N PRO A 144 35.82 1.99 39.52
CA PRO A 144 35.98 2.35 40.93
C PRO A 144 35.83 1.16 41.88
N VAL A 145 35.05 0.13 41.52
CA VAL A 145 34.93 -1.10 42.30
C VAL A 145 36.25 -1.87 42.26
N MET A 146 36.83 -2.04 41.08
CA MET A 146 38.13 -2.70 40.92
C MET A 146 39.27 -1.94 41.61
N ILE A 147 39.27 -0.61 41.54
CA ILE A 147 40.26 0.23 42.23
C ILE A 147 40.13 0.07 43.75
N LYS A 148 38.91 0.10 44.31
CA LYS A 148 38.69 -0.11 45.75
C LYS A 148 39.18 -1.47 46.22
N GLU A 149 38.89 -2.54 45.47
CA GLU A 149 39.39 -3.88 45.78
C GLU A 149 40.92 -3.96 45.73
N ASN A 150 41.54 -3.36 44.72
CA ASN A 150 42.99 -3.36 44.58
C ASN A 150 43.67 -2.55 45.69
N ILE A 151 43.13 -1.39 46.07
CA ILE A 151 43.61 -0.60 47.21
C ILE A 151 43.46 -1.39 48.51
N ALA A 152 42.32 -2.06 48.74
CA ALA A 152 42.11 -2.90 49.92
C ALA A 152 43.13 -4.06 50.00
N LYS A 153 43.39 -4.72 48.87
CA LYS A 153 44.45 -5.75 48.77
C LYS A 153 45.84 -5.19 49.07
N GLN A 154 46.19 -4.02 48.52
CA GLN A 154 47.47 -3.37 48.81
C GLN A 154 47.62 -2.97 50.28
N ILE A 155 46.59 -2.37 50.89
CA ILE A 155 46.60 -1.99 52.30
C ILE A 155 46.77 -3.22 53.20
N THR A 156 46.10 -4.33 52.91
CA THR A 156 46.23 -5.56 53.71
C THR A 156 47.62 -6.19 53.58
N THR A 157 48.22 -6.19 52.38
CA THR A 157 49.61 -6.64 52.19
C THR A 157 50.63 -5.73 52.87
N SER A 158 50.45 -4.41 52.82
CA SER A 158 51.33 -3.44 53.49
C SER A 158 51.21 -3.53 55.01
N LYS A 159 50.00 -3.73 55.55
CA LYS A 159 49.80 -4.00 56.99
C LYS A 159 50.45 -5.30 57.45
N ARG A 160 50.43 -6.36 56.63
CA ARG A 160 51.16 -7.61 56.91
C ARG A 160 52.68 -7.41 56.90
N ARG A 161 53.21 -6.62 55.95
CA ARG A 161 54.63 -6.25 55.91
C ARG A 161 55.07 -5.41 57.09
N ALA A 162 54.28 -4.41 57.50
CA ALA A 162 54.56 -3.59 58.68
C ALA A 162 54.56 -4.41 59.98
N LYS A 163 53.60 -5.33 60.15
CA LYS A 163 53.62 -6.28 61.29
C LYS A 163 54.85 -7.18 61.29
N ASN A 164 55.31 -7.64 60.12
CA ASN A 164 56.54 -8.43 60.02
C ASN A 164 57.82 -7.60 60.26
N GLN A 165 57.78 -6.28 60.04
CA GLN A 165 58.91 -5.37 60.26
C GLN A 165 59.01 -4.93 61.74
N ASP A 166 57.88 -4.71 62.41
CA ASP A 166 57.83 -4.49 63.86
C ASP A 166 58.22 -5.74 64.67
N GLN A 167 58.04 -6.94 64.09
CA GLN A 167 58.50 -8.18 64.70
C GLN A 167 60.01 -8.44 64.52
N PHE A 168 60.68 -7.71 63.60
CA PHE A 168 62.12 -7.84 63.36
C PHE A 168 62.97 -6.80 64.12
N THR A 169 62.36 -5.76 64.70
CA THR A 169 63.11 -4.64 65.33
C THR A 169 63.43 -4.87 66.82
N ILE A 170 63.17 -6.06 67.38
CA ILE A 170 63.52 -6.39 68.79
C ILE A 170 64.83 -7.20 68.91
N GLN A 171 65.46 -7.64 67.82
CA GLN A 171 66.77 -8.30 67.91
C GLN A 171 67.69 -7.90 66.77
N THR A 172 68.55 -6.90 67.03
CA THR A 172 69.98 -6.93 66.68
C THR A 172 70.63 -5.61 67.11
N GLU A 173 71.37 -5.66 68.22
CA GLU A 173 72.44 -4.72 68.51
C GLU A 173 73.67 -5.04 67.63
N SER A 174 74.35 -3.96 67.22
CA SER A 174 75.78 -3.87 66.89
C SER A 174 76.34 -4.68 65.72
N GLN A 175 76.77 -4.00 64.66
CA GLN A 175 78.20 -3.77 64.40
C GLN A 175 78.45 -2.79 63.23
N VAL A 176 79.50 -2.00 63.40
CA VAL A 176 80.02 -0.92 62.55
C VAL A 176 80.84 -1.48 61.41
N VAL A 177 80.55 -1.17 60.14
CA VAL A 177 81.54 -1.10 59.03
C VAL A 177 81.02 -0.15 57.92
N ALA A 178 81.83 0.85 57.54
CA ALA A 178 81.76 1.60 56.27
C ALA A 178 82.65 0.88 55.22
N PRO A 179 82.50 0.98 53.87
CA PRO A 179 82.41 2.27 53.15
C PRO A 179 81.72 2.29 51.76
N SER A 180 81.80 3.48 51.13
CA SER A 180 81.96 3.77 49.69
C SER A 180 80.76 3.86 48.73
N VAL A 181 80.46 5.13 48.39
CA VAL A 181 80.33 5.73 47.04
C VAL A 181 79.95 4.82 45.88
N GLN A 182 78.79 5.09 45.26
CA GLN A 182 78.72 5.44 43.83
C GLN A 182 77.36 6.06 43.46
N ALA A 183 77.45 7.12 42.66
CA ALA A 183 76.34 7.81 42.03
C ALA A 183 75.61 6.91 41.02
N ASN A 184 74.33 7.16 40.77
CA ASN A 184 73.87 7.59 39.44
C ASN A 184 72.35 7.77 39.32
N ASN A 185 72.03 8.85 38.62
CA ASN A 185 70.94 9.06 37.67
C ASN A 185 69.49 9.21 38.16
N THR A 186 69.19 10.47 38.47
CA THR A 186 67.92 11.13 38.18
C THR A 186 67.57 11.01 36.69
N LYS A 187 66.38 10.48 36.37
CA LYS A 187 65.71 10.75 35.08
C LYS A 187 64.33 11.36 35.34
N THR A 188 64.27 12.64 35.04
CA THR A 188 63.09 13.51 34.93
C THR A 188 62.16 13.00 33.82
N ILE A 189 60.85 12.92 34.09
CA ILE A 189 59.83 12.81 33.03
C ILE A 189 59.17 14.19 32.92
N THR A 190 59.40 14.83 31.78
CA THR A 190 58.87 16.13 31.40
C THR A 190 57.43 15.99 30.90
N THR A 191 56.50 16.61 31.60
CA THR A 191 55.12 16.84 31.18
C THR A 191 55.09 17.86 30.05
N THR A 192 54.60 17.48 28.87
CA THR A 192 54.25 18.44 27.80
C THR A 192 52.73 18.53 27.69
N GLN A 193 52.21 19.70 28.06
CA GLN A 193 50.82 20.10 27.81
C GLN A 193 50.66 20.45 26.32
N ARG A 194 49.54 20.04 25.71
CA ARG A 194 49.02 20.75 24.53
C ARG A 194 47.52 20.95 24.60
N SER A 195 47.18 22.21 24.39
CA SER A 195 45.92 22.90 24.47
C SER A 195 44.84 22.38 23.50
N PHE A 196 43.61 22.34 24.01
CA PHE A 196 42.37 22.28 23.24
C PHE A 196 42.07 23.60 22.53
N GLN A 197 41.59 23.53 21.30
CA GLN A 197 40.67 24.52 20.72
C GLN A 197 39.53 23.78 19.98
N PRO A 198 38.28 24.26 20.04
CA PRO A 198 37.17 23.70 19.27
C PRO A 198 36.78 24.57 18.07
N SER A 199 35.86 24.02 17.25
CA SER A 199 35.02 24.63 16.19
C SER A 199 35.45 24.24 14.75
N LYS A 200 34.60 23.86 13.78
CA LYS A 200 33.12 23.85 13.60
C LYS A 200 32.75 22.70 12.64
N LEU A 201 31.68 21.96 12.89
CA LEU A 201 30.98 21.20 11.85
C LEU A 201 29.50 21.59 11.88
N PHE A 202 29.09 22.31 10.84
CA PHE A 202 27.70 22.64 10.54
C PHE A 202 26.98 21.35 10.14
N THR A 203 25.92 20.98 10.86
CA THR A 203 24.88 20.09 10.32
C THR A 203 23.53 20.76 10.60
N PRO A 204 22.64 20.88 9.60
CA PRO A 204 21.31 21.45 9.83
C PRO A 204 20.43 20.41 10.52
N THR A 205 19.65 20.86 11.50
CA THR A 205 18.74 20.04 12.29
C THR A 205 17.54 19.56 11.46
N LEU A 206 16.97 18.41 11.84
CA LEU A 206 15.81 17.76 11.22
C LEU A 206 14.58 18.68 11.01
N ALA A 207 14.46 19.75 11.80
CA ALA A 207 13.41 20.76 11.69
C ALA A 207 13.46 21.54 10.35
N SER A 208 14.63 21.66 9.71
CA SER A 208 14.79 22.40 8.44
C SER A 208 14.25 21.65 7.22
N ARG A 209 14.01 20.33 7.32
CA ARG A 209 13.51 19.49 6.21
C ARG A 209 11.99 19.33 6.18
N LEU A 210 11.30 19.64 7.28
CA LEU A 210 9.84 19.47 7.39
C LEU A 210 9.02 20.67 6.88
N GLN A 211 9.67 21.78 6.48
CA GLN A 211 8.97 22.95 5.91
C GLN A 211 8.54 22.78 4.44
N GLY A 212 8.82 21.63 3.81
CA GLY A 212 8.43 21.35 2.42
C GLY A 212 7.10 20.62 2.23
N LEU A 213 6.41 20.20 3.30
CA LEU A 213 5.23 19.32 3.22
C LEU A 213 3.91 19.97 3.65
N THR A 214 3.84 21.30 3.69
CA THR A 214 2.58 22.00 3.96
C THR A 214 1.94 22.51 2.68
N GLY A 215 0.92 21.76 2.23
CA GLY A 215 -0.32 22.29 1.62
C GLY A 215 -0.19 23.15 0.38
N LYS A 216 -0.37 22.54 -0.81
CA LYS A 216 -0.93 23.23 -1.97
C LYS A 216 -2.31 22.66 -2.30
N LYS A 217 -3.29 23.57 -2.26
CA LYS A 217 -4.69 23.44 -2.66
C LYS A 217 -4.84 22.76 -4.02
N LEU A 218 -5.72 21.78 -4.12
CA LEU A 218 -6.23 21.26 -5.40
C LEU A 218 -7.72 20.86 -5.28
N TYR A 219 -8.55 21.75 -4.73
CA TYR A 219 -10.01 21.71 -4.92
C TYR A 219 -10.58 23.12 -4.80
N ASP A 220 -10.32 23.95 -5.81
CA ASP A 220 -11.05 25.18 -6.08
C ASP A 220 -11.30 25.18 -7.60
N ASN A 221 -12.35 24.48 -8.05
CA ASN A 221 -13.06 24.68 -9.33
C ASN A 221 -14.19 23.63 -9.47
N LEU A 222 -15.16 23.69 -8.56
CA LEU A 222 -16.54 23.33 -8.90
C LEU A 222 -17.28 24.66 -9.05
N GLY A 223 -17.03 25.29 -10.20
CA GLY A 223 -17.82 26.39 -10.69
C GLY A 223 -19.23 25.89 -10.96
N THR A 224 -20.15 26.42 -10.17
CA THR A 224 -21.56 26.55 -10.46
C THR A 224 -21.77 27.13 -11.86
N ASP A 225 -22.47 26.41 -12.72
CA ASP A 225 -23.29 27.01 -13.77
C ASP A 225 -24.70 26.40 -13.68
N ASN A 226 -25.60 27.20 -13.13
CA ASN A 226 -27.03 27.11 -13.34
C ASN A 226 -27.43 28.20 -14.34
N ASN A 227 -28.39 27.85 -15.21
CA ASN A 227 -29.19 28.69 -16.12
C ASN A 227 -28.59 29.10 -17.48
N GLN A 228 -29.01 28.41 -18.55
CA GLN A 228 -30.15 28.86 -19.36
C GLN A 228 -30.75 27.72 -20.17
#